data_AF-A0A927KZL7-F1
#
_entry.id   AF-A0A927KZL7-F1
#
_cell.length_a   1.000
_cell.length_b   1.000
_cell.length_c   1.000
_cell.angle_alpha   90.00
_cell.angle_beta   90.00
_cell.angle_gamma   90.00
#
_symmetry.space_group_name_H-M   'P 1'
#
loop_
_entity.id
_entity.type
_entity.pdbx_description
1 polymer ?
#
loop_
_entity_poly.entity_id
_entity_poly.type
_entity_poly.pdbx_seq_one_letter_code
_entity_poly.pdbx_strand_id
1 'polypeptide(L)'
;MSRVWQGHVIEGTRFVVPASGVTPRHVLCAVGVGLDPDVISRVVEEAGAGDFTLEEFQREPDPRMREAFDVAVASRRATGVDEFGDDDWAAVDAHDSVAYVLSPPISQATGLDVSRRALAVTAALLAGGATAVKNESSGVARNRR
;
A
#
# COMPACT_ATOMS: atom_id res chain seq x y z
N MET A 1 28.26 10.02 -5.86
CA MET A 1 28.70 8.65 -6.23
C MET A 1 27.45 7.77 -6.25
N SER A 2 26.99 7.38 -7.44
CA SER A 2 25.75 6.60 -7.60
C SER A 2 25.97 5.18 -7.05
N ARG A 3 25.16 4.76 -6.06
CA ARG A 3 25.15 3.37 -5.61
C ARG A 3 24.56 2.53 -6.75
N VAL A 4 25.44 1.84 -7.47
CA VAL A 4 25.07 0.82 -8.45
C VAL A 4 24.23 -0.24 -7.73
N TRP A 5 23.03 -0.50 -8.25
CA TRP A 5 22.19 -1.61 -7.81
C TRP A 5 22.98 -2.92 -7.95
N GLN A 6 23.29 -3.57 -6.84
CA GLN A 6 23.95 -4.88 -6.84
C GLN A 6 22.92 -5.96 -7.17
N GLY A 7 23.06 -6.58 -8.34
CA GLY A 7 22.16 -7.64 -8.76
C GLY A 7 22.57 -8.30 -10.08
N HIS A 8 21.85 -9.36 -10.44
CA HIS A 8 22.09 -10.09 -11.68
C HIS A 8 21.34 -9.43 -12.83
N VAL A 9 22.05 -9.17 -13.93
CA VAL A 9 21.44 -8.73 -15.18
C VAL A 9 20.80 -9.96 -15.83
N ILE A 10 19.50 -9.90 -16.14
CA ILE A 10 18.85 -10.96 -16.91
C ILE A 10 19.44 -10.92 -18.33
N GLU A 11 19.99 -12.05 -18.78
CA GLU A 11 20.69 -12.18 -20.07
C GLU A 11 19.84 -11.63 -21.22
N GLY A 12 20.42 -10.73 -22.02
CA GLY A 12 19.72 -10.05 -23.11
C GLY A 12 18.88 -8.83 -22.71
N THR A 13 18.92 -8.38 -21.44
CA THR A 13 18.16 -7.21 -20.97
C THR A 13 19.02 -6.23 -20.17
N ARG A 14 18.47 -5.03 -19.91
CA ARG A 14 19.06 -4.04 -18.99
C ARG A 14 18.57 -4.18 -17.54
N PHE A 15 17.82 -5.23 -17.23
CA PHE A 15 17.13 -5.38 -15.95
C PHE A 15 18.01 -6.08 -14.92
N VAL A 16 18.12 -5.47 -13.74
CA VAL A 16 18.89 -5.99 -12.60
C VAL A 16 17.92 -6.57 -11.57
N VAL A 17 18.07 -7.86 -11.25
CA VAL A 17 17.39 -8.53 -10.14
C VAL A 17 18.27 -8.43 -8.89
N PRO A 18 17.76 -8.01 -7.72
CA PRO A 18 18.55 -7.96 -6.49
C PRO A 18 19.25 -9.29 -6.19
N ALA A 19 20.49 -9.25 -5.69
CA ALA A 19 21.27 -10.45 -5.37
C ALA A 19 20.60 -11.38 -4.32
N SER A 20 19.62 -10.87 -3.58
CA SER A 20 18.80 -11.65 -2.63
C SER A 20 17.81 -12.61 -3.32
N GLY A 21 17.58 -12.48 -4.62
CA GLY A 21 16.50 -13.19 -5.33
C GLY A 21 15.09 -12.72 -4.95
N VAL A 22 14.97 -11.75 -4.04
CA VAL A 22 13.69 -11.17 -3.59
C VAL A 22 13.40 -9.91 -4.41
N THR A 23 12.27 -9.93 -5.12
CA THR A 23 11.76 -8.78 -5.85
C THR A 23 10.88 -7.91 -4.94
N PRO A 24 11.03 -6.58 -4.95
CA PRO A 24 10.20 -5.70 -4.15
C PRO A 24 8.73 -5.79 -4.56
N ARG A 25 7.82 -5.54 -3.62
CA ARG A 25 6.37 -5.43 -3.83
C ARG A 25 5.86 -4.19 -3.08
N HIS A 26 4.79 -3.58 -3.57
CA HIS A 26 4.02 -2.65 -2.74
C HIS A 26 3.19 -3.46 -1.75
N VAL A 27 3.20 -3.02 -0.50
CA VAL A 27 2.34 -3.51 0.57
C VAL A 27 1.40 -2.38 0.93
N LEU A 28 0.11 -2.58 0.69
CA LEU A 28 -0.94 -1.63 1.06
C LEU A 28 -1.64 -2.16 2.32
N CYS A 29 -1.65 -1.36 3.39
CA CYS A 29 -2.41 -1.58 4.61
C CYS A 29 -3.66 -0.70 4.57
N ALA A 30 -4.85 -1.31 4.59
CA ALA A 30 -6.12 -0.61 4.64
C ALA A 30 -6.80 -0.86 5.98
N VAL A 31 -7.33 0.20 6.60
CA VAL A 31 -8.09 0.13 7.85
C VAL A 31 -9.48 0.70 7.66
N GLY A 32 -10.46 0.17 8.38
CA GLY A 32 -11.83 0.66 8.33
C GLY A 32 -12.73 0.04 9.38
N VAL A 33 -13.99 0.45 9.37
CA VAL A 33 -15.06 -0.08 10.22
C VAL A 33 -15.99 -0.94 9.37
N GLY A 34 -16.21 -2.19 9.77
CA GLY A 34 -17.07 -3.13 9.08
C GLY A 34 -16.60 -3.48 7.67
N LEU A 35 -15.28 -3.59 7.45
CA LEU A 35 -14.78 -4.01 6.14
C LEU A 35 -15.22 -5.45 5.83
N ASP A 36 -15.61 -5.66 4.58
CA ASP A 36 -15.99 -6.98 4.08
C ASP A 36 -14.85 -7.55 3.22
N PRO A 37 -14.20 -8.67 3.60
CA PRO A 37 -13.09 -9.23 2.85
C PRO A 37 -13.45 -9.61 1.41
N ASP A 38 -14.71 -9.97 1.12
CA ASP A 38 -15.15 -10.32 -0.23
C ASP A 38 -15.26 -9.06 -1.09
N VAL A 39 -15.78 -7.97 -0.52
CA VAL A 39 -15.81 -6.66 -1.19
C VAL A 39 -14.38 -6.16 -1.44
N ILE A 40 -13.51 -6.24 -0.43
CA ILE A 40 -12.11 -5.81 -0.53
C ILE A 40 -11.36 -6.62 -1.59
N SER A 41 -11.47 -7.95 -1.57
CA SER A 41 -10.83 -8.82 -2.56
C SER A 41 -11.25 -8.46 -3.97
N ARG A 42 -12.57 -8.27 -4.21
CA ARG A 42 -13.10 -7.90 -5.51
C ARG A 42 -12.57 -6.55 -5.99
N VAL A 43 -12.63 -5.49 -5.17
CA VAL A 43 -12.17 -4.16 -5.61
C VAL A 43 -10.66 -4.12 -5.86
N VAL A 44 -9.89 -4.91 -5.10
CA VAL A 44 -8.45 -5.08 -5.31
C VAL A 44 -8.16 -5.79 -6.62
N GLU A 45 -8.88 -6.88 -6.91
CA GLU A 45 -8.71 -7.65 -8.15
C GLU A 45 -9.05 -6.79 -9.37
N GLU A 46 -10.20 -6.10 -9.34
CA GLU A 46 -10.66 -5.23 -10.43
C GLU A 46 -9.69 -4.06 -10.67
N ALA A 47 -9.30 -3.33 -9.61
CA ALA A 47 -8.41 -2.17 -9.75
C ALA A 47 -6.94 -2.56 -10.02
N GLY A 48 -6.52 -3.73 -9.56
CA GLY A 48 -5.18 -4.28 -9.73
C GLY A 48 -4.98 -5.01 -11.07
N ALA A 49 -6.04 -5.17 -11.86
CA ALA A 49 -6.09 -5.99 -13.07
C ALA A 49 -5.71 -7.47 -12.80
N GLY A 50 -6.15 -8.02 -11.66
CA GLY A 50 -5.94 -9.41 -11.26
C GLY A 50 -4.58 -9.72 -10.63
N ASP A 51 -3.62 -8.80 -10.68
CA ASP A 51 -2.25 -9.05 -10.20
C ASP A 51 -2.03 -8.67 -8.73
N PHE A 52 -2.95 -7.89 -8.14
CA PHE A 52 -2.91 -7.53 -6.72
C PHE A 52 -3.73 -8.53 -5.92
N THR A 53 -3.23 -8.91 -4.75
CA THR A 53 -3.87 -9.94 -3.92
C THR A 53 -4.11 -9.41 -2.51
N LEU A 54 -5.29 -9.70 -1.96
CA LEU A 54 -5.51 -9.61 -0.52
C LEU A 54 -4.73 -10.75 0.14
N GLU A 55 -3.70 -10.41 0.90
CA GLU A 55 -2.82 -11.38 1.57
C GLU A 55 -3.35 -11.73 2.96
N GLU A 56 -3.80 -10.73 3.71
CA GLU A 56 -4.25 -10.89 5.09
C GLU A 56 -5.44 -9.99 5.37
N PHE A 57 -6.38 -10.49 6.17
CA PHE A 57 -7.55 -9.74 6.63
C PHE A 57 -7.84 -10.06 8.09
N GLN A 58 -7.91 -9.03 8.93
CA GLN A 58 -8.20 -9.11 10.36
C GLN A 58 -9.52 -8.40 10.65
N ARG A 59 -10.40 -9.06 11.41
CA ARG A 59 -11.68 -8.49 11.90
C ARG A 59 -11.57 -8.07 13.37
N GLU A 60 -10.47 -7.42 13.70
CA GLU A 60 -10.26 -6.82 15.00
C GLU A 60 -9.43 -5.53 14.87
N PRO A 61 -9.57 -4.59 15.81
CA PRO A 61 -8.68 -3.45 15.89
C PRO A 61 -7.23 -3.91 16.14
N ASP A 62 -6.27 -3.33 15.42
CA ASP A 62 -4.84 -3.49 15.70
C ASP A 62 -4.31 -2.22 16.40
N PRO A 63 -3.90 -2.30 17.68
CA PRO A 63 -3.45 -1.13 18.45
C PRO A 63 -2.20 -0.46 17.85
N ARG A 64 -1.48 -1.15 16.97
CA ARG A 64 -0.28 -0.61 16.30
C ARG A 64 -0.65 0.34 15.15
N MET A 65 -1.88 0.32 14.63
CA MET A 65 -2.25 1.08 13.43
C MET A 65 -2.13 2.59 13.62
N ARG A 66 -2.47 3.10 14.81
CA ARG A 66 -2.33 4.53 15.13
C ARG A 66 -0.90 5.03 14.92
N GLU A 67 0.06 4.37 15.54
CA GLU A 67 1.48 4.69 15.41
C GLU A 67 1.96 4.47 13.97
N ALA A 68 1.54 3.36 13.35
CA ALA A 68 1.95 3.01 12.00
C ALA A 68 1.50 4.04 10.95
N PHE A 69 0.31 4.64 11.11
CA PHE A 69 -0.17 5.74 10.27
C PHE A 69 0.51 7.07 10.62
N ASP A 70 0.79 7.36 11.89
CA ASP A 70 1.50 8.60 12.29
C ASP A 70 2.88 8.69 11.65
N VAL A 71 3.64 7.60 11.67
CA VAL A 71 4.95 7.52 11.00
C VAL A 71 4.84 7.82 9.50
N ALA A 72 3.80 7.32 8.83
CA ALA A 72 3.60 7.54 7.40
C ALA A 72 3.09 8.95 7.06
N VAL A 73 2.31 9.57 7.94
CA VAL A 73 1.89 10.97 7.79
C VAL A 73 3.08 11.90 8.07
N ALA A 74 3.96 11.57 9.03
CA ALA A 74 5.15 12.37 9.32
C ALA A 74 6.06 12.54 8.09
N SER A 75 6.15 11.52 7.22
CA SER A 75 6.90 11.61 5.96
C SER A 75 6.32 12.65 4.99
N ARG A 76 5.00 12.87 5.02
CA ARG A 76 4.29 13.91 4.25
C ARG A 76 4.35 15.30 4.86
N ARG A 77 4.45 15.44 6.17
CA ARG A 77 4.57 16.78 6.80
C ARG A 77 5.77 17.56 6.24
N ALA A 78 6.81 16.85 5.82
CA ALA A 78 7.96 17.45 5.13
C ALA A 78 7.62 18.11 3.77
N THR A 79 6.52 17.73 3.12
CA THR A 79 6.10 18.27 1.82
C THR A 79 4.99 19.32 1.92
N GLY A 80 4.40 19.54 3.10
CA GLY A 80 3.39 20.58 3.34
C GLY A 80 2.06 20.38 2.60
N VAL A 81 1.80 19.16 2.11
CA VAL A 81 0.59 18.82 1.36
C VAL A 81 -0.26 17.86 2.19
N ASP A 82 -1.48 18.29 2.51
CA ASP A 82 -2.61 17.43 2.93
C ASP A 82 -2.38 16.69 4.26
N GLU A 83 -2.78 17.35 5.35
CA GLU A 83 -2.63 16.84 6.73
C GLU A 83 -3.82 15.97 7.11
N PHE A 84 -3.55 14.82 7.74
CA PHE A 84 -4.58 14.08 8.47
C PHE A 84 -5.16 14.97 9.56
N GLY A 85 -6.45 15.29 9.45
CA GLY A 85 -7.18 16.04 10.46
C GLY A 85 -7.62 15.15 11.63
N ASP A 86 -8.18 15.76 12.67
CA ASP A 86 -8.68 15.05 13.86
C ASP A 86 -9.72 13.98 13.49
N ASP A 87 -10.56 14.25 12.48
CA ASP A 87 -11.54 13.28 11.97
C ASP A 87 -10.88 12.05 11.32
N ASP A 88 -9.77 12.24 10.59
CA ASP A 88 -9.06 11.14 9.96
C ASP A 88 -8.41 10.26 11.02
N TRP A 89 -7.83 10.89 12.05
CA TRP A 89 -7.27 10.20 13.21
C TRP A 89 -8.34 9.47 14.01
N ALA A 90 -9.49 10.09 14.28
CA ALA A 90 -10.59 9.43 14.97
C ALA A 90 -11.08 8.20 14.19
N ALA A 91 -11.11 8.30 12.86
CA ALA A 91 -11.56 7.21 12.02
C ALA A 91 -10.51 6.08 11.90
N VAL A 92 -9.21 6.40 11.95
CA VAL A 92 -8.15 5.39 12.13
C VAL A 92 -8.25 4.75 13.50
N ASP A 93 -8.52 5.48 14.59
CA ASP A 93 -8.66 4.86 15.93
C ASP A 93 -9.87 3.95 16.05
N ALA A 94 -10.96 4.31 15.38
CA ALA A 94 -12.21 3.57 15.43
C ALA A 94 -12.21 2.28 14.59
N HIS A 95 -11.15 1.99 13.84
CA HIS A 95 -11.10 0.81 12.97
C HIS A 95 -11.35 -0.49 13.75
N ASP A 96 -12.09 -1.41 13.12
CA ASP A 96 -12.35 -2.76 13.63
C ASP A 96 -11.82 -3.84 12.66
N SER A 97 -11.23 -3.41 11.55
CA SER A 97 -10.78 -4.27 10.48
C SER A 97 -9.49 -3.73 9.85
N VAL A 98 -8.58 -4.64 9.51
CA VAL A 98 -7.30 -4.36 8.83
C VAL A 98 -7.13 -5.32 7.65
N ALA A 99 -6.72 -4.80 6.50
CA ALA A 99 -6.48 -5.58 5.30
C ALA A 99 -5.09 -5.27 4.71
N TYR A 100 -4.32 -6.31 4.38
CA TYR A 100 -3.04 -6.19 3.70
C TYR A 100 -3.12 -6.69 2.27
N VAL A 101 -2.77 -5.82 1.33
CA VAL A 101 -2.79 -6.09 -0.11
C VAL A 101 -1.39 -6.01 -0.67
N LEU A 102 -1.02 -6.98 -1.50
CA LEU A 102 0.29 -7.06 -2.14
C LEU A 102 0.18 -6.86 -3.65
N SER A 103 1.04 -5.99 -4.21
CA SER A 103 1.19 -5.86 -5.67
C SER A 103 1.90 -7.07 -6.27
N PRO A 104 1.93 -7.27 -7.60
CA PRO A 104 2.89 -8.23 -8.17
C PRO A 104 4.35 -7.81 -7.88
N PRO A 105 5.31 -8.74 -8.03
CA PRO A 105 6.75 -8.43 -8.09
C PRO A 105 7.09 -7.23 -8.99
N ILE A 106 7.87 -6.30 -8.46
CA ILE A 106 8.31 -5.09 -9.15
C ILE A 106 9.71 -5.31 -9.74
N SER A 107 9.83 -5.00 -11.03
CA SER A 107 11.10 -4.88 -11.74
C SER A 107 11.31 -3.43 -12.19
N GLN A 108 12.50 -3.09 -12.71
CA GLN A 108 12.70 -1.77 -13.31
C GLN A 108 11.82 -1.56 -14.57
N ALA A 109 11.38 -2.63 -15.24
CA ALA A 109 10.49 -2.55 -16.39
C ALA A 109 9.07 -2.18 -15.98
N THR A 110 8.62 -2.75 -14.86
CA THR A 110 7.22 -2.72 -14.44
C THR A 110 6.93 -1.71 -13.33
N GLY A 111 7.96 -1.15 -12.69
CA GLY A 111 7.80 -0.33 -11.49
C GLY A 111 6.86 0.87 -11.63
N LEU A 112 6.90 1.59 -12.75
CA LEU A 112 5.98 2.73 -12.97
C LEU A 112 4.53 2.25 -13.10
N ASP A 113 4.31 1.20 -13.88
CA ASP A 113 2.97 0.64 -14.11
C ASP A 113 2.39 0.03 -12.82
N VAL A 114 3.17 -0.76 -12.10
CA VAL A 114 2.76 -1.35 -10.82
C VAL A 114 2.48 -0.27 -9.78
N SER A 115 3.24 0.83 -9.76
CA SER A 115 2.97 1.97 -8.87
C SER A 115 1.70 2.73 -9.24
N ARG A 116 1.43 2.92 -10.55
CA ARG A 116 0.17 3.50 -11.02
C ARG A 116 -1.03 2.65 -10.61
N ARG A 117 -0.93 1.33 -10.77
CA ARG A 117 -1.96 0.38 -10.33
C ARG A 117 -2.12 0.37 -8.81
N ALA A 118 -1.04 0.44 -8.04
CA ALA A 118 -1.12 0.57 -6.59
C ALA A 118 -1.90 1.82 -6.16
N LEU A 119 -1.75 2.94 -6.85
CA LEU A 119 -2.57 4.14 -6.59
C LEU A 119 -4.05 3.92 -6.93
N ALA A 120 -4.35 3.22 -8.03
CA ALA A 120 -5.72 2.86 -8.39
C ALA A 120 -6.37 1.93 -7.36
N VAL A 121 -5.62 0.92 -6.89
CA VAL A 121 -6.05 0.00 -5.82
C VAL A 121 -6.28 0.78 -4.52
N THR A 122 -5.40 1.70 -4.14
CA THR A 122 -5.61 2.59 -2.98
C THR A 122 -6.92 3.37 -3.09
N ALA A 123 -7.21 3.97 -4.26
CA ALA A 123 -8.47 4.68 -4.47
C ALA A 123 -9.69 3.74 -4.39
N ALA A 124 -9.58 2.54 -4.95
CA ALA A 124 -10.64 1.54 -4.93
C ALA A 124 -10.92 1.03 -3.51
N LEU A 125 -9.90 0.82 -2.69
CA LEU A 125 -10.03 0.44 -1.28
C LEU A 125 -10.80 1.51 -0.47
N LEU A 126 -10.46 2.79 -0.68
CA LEU A 126 -11.15 3.91 -0.01
C LEU A 126 -12.62 4.02 -0.45
N ALA A 127 -12.90 3.84 -1.74
CA ALA A 127 -14.26 3.77 -2.27
C ALA A 127 -15.02 2.54 -1.75
N GLY A 128 -14.32 1.43 -1.55
CA GLY A 128 -14.83 0.15 -1.05
C GLY A 128 -15.07 0.09 0.46
N GLY A 129 -14.83 1.18 1.19
CA GLY A 129 -15.15 1.26 2.63
C GLY A 129 -13.95 1.49 3.54
N ALA A 130 -12.71 1.39 3.03
CA ALA A 130 -11.54 1.73 3.84
C ALA A 130 -11.60 3.20 4.24
N THR A 131 -11.32 3.45 5.51
CA THR A 131 -11.20 4.80 6.07
C THR A 131 -9.87 5.42 5.68
N ALA A 132 -8.81 4.62 5.75
CA ALA A 132 -7.47 5.04 5.41
C ALA A 132 -6.67 3.87 4.81
N VAL A 133 -5.76 4.20 3.91
CA VAL A 133 -4.87 3.25 3.25
C VAL A 133 -3.45 3.79 3.28
N LYS A 134 -2.51 2.96 3.69
CA LYS A 134 -1.09 3.26 3.74
C LYS A 134 -0.31 2.30 2.84
N ASN A 135 0.64 2.82 2.07
CA ASN A 135 1.63 2.00 1.39
C ASN A 135 2.88 1.89 2.28
N GLU A 136 3.06 0.74 2.92
CA GLU A 136 4.17 0.46 3.86
C GLU A 136 5.54 0.55 3.16
N SER A 137 5.61 0.14 1.89
CA SER A 137 6.85 0.15 1.11
C SER A 137 7.35 1.57 0.78
N SER A 138 6.48 2.58 0.86
CA SER A 138 6.81 3.98 0.56
C SER A 138 6.68 4.92 1.76
N GLY A 139 6.12 4.45 2.88
CA GLY A 139 5.83 5.28 4.05
C GLY A 139 4.77 6.36 3.78
N VAL A 140 3.87 6.18 2.81
CA VAL A 140 2.83 7.15 2.45
C VAL A 140 1.45 6.67 2.87
N ALA A 141 0.70 7.51 3.56
CA ALA A 141 -0.71 7.29 3.91
C ALA A 141 -1.68 8.18 3.12
N ARG A 142 -2.91 7.69 2.92
CA ARG A 142 -4.05 8.37 2.30
C ARG A 142 -5.30 8.10 3.14
N ASN A 143 -6.09 9.13 3.40
CA ASN A 143 -7.44 9.02 3.97
C ASN A 143 -8.46 8.96 2.82
N ARG A 144 -9.74 8.78 3.15
CA ARG A 144 -10.84 8.75 2.18
C ARG A 144 -11.27 10.13 1.67
N ARG A 145 -10.86 11.22 2.32
CA ARG A 145 -11.34 12.59 2.06
C ARG A 145 -10.56 13.29 0.95
#